data_AF-A0A5N0E8L2-F1
#
_entry.id   AF-A0A5N0E8L2-F1
#
_cell.length_a   1.000
_cell.length_b   1.000
_cell.length_c   1.000
_cell.angle_alpha   90.00
_cell.angle_beta   90.00
_cell.angle_gamma   90.00
#
_symmetry.space_group_name_H-M   'P 1'
#
loop_
_entity.id
_entity.type
_entity.pdbx_description
1 polymer ?
#
loop_
_entity_poly.entity_id
_entity_poly.type
_entity_poly.pdbx_seq_one_letter_code
_entity_poly.pdbx_strand_id
1 'polypeptide(L)'
;MPPTVTVYGAYGHTGRFIVAELARRGWTPILSGRNTSRLHEVAADYPGATVRPAAVDDPEALDRAVADSVAVINAAGPFGDTVSPLVEAALRARIHYLDVSAEVEVVAKTVATYQDQAADAGIIIAPAVAFYGGLGDLLATAALADLAMADEIHLAFALDSWIPTEGTRAAGRASRGRRNGKRLVYTDGELALRDDEAPITDWTFPAPFGKQTVVGDFTTADSVTIPRHVKTAALHTYMTTAPLADLASTDDLAAQPADELGRSAQQFLIEVVIRSGFTERRAVVAGRDIYAVSAPIVVEALAHITSGTYSGLLTAGQIGAPGEVLRALLPVHLDRLEINEG
;
A
#
# COMPACT_ATOMS: atom_id res chain seq x y z
N MET A 1 16.76 2.15 -24.12
CA MET A 1 17.08 2.53 -22.74
C MET A 1 16.05 1.87 -21.82
N PRO A 2 16.43 1.40 -20.63
CA PRO A 2 15.48 0.87 -19.67
C PRO A 2 14.39 1.92 -19.35
N PRO A 3 13.13 1.53 -19.15
CA PRO A 3 12.05 2.45 -18.83
C PRO A 3 12.31 3.19 -17.51
N THR A 4 11.96 4.47 -17.51
CA THR A 4 12.17 5.42 -16.43
C THR A 4 10.94 5.57 -15.56
N VAL A 5 11.13 5.60 -14.23
CA VAL A 5 10.04 5.68 -13.26
C VAL A 5 10.38 6.74 -12.23
N THR A 6 9.53 7.73 -12.07
CA THR A 6 9.71 8.74 -11.01
C THR A 6 9.26 8.20 -9.68
N VAL A 7 10.14 8.23 -8.68
CA VAL A 7 9.81 7.95 -7.28
C VAL A 7 9.74 9.27 -6.53
N TYR A 8 8.53 9.71 -6.19
CA TYR A 8 8.34 10.90 -5.37
C TYR A 8 8.39 10.52 -3.89
N GLY A 9 9.29 11.13 -3.12
CA GLY A 9 9.64 10.67 -1.78
C GLY A 9 10.81 9.68 -1.76
N ALA A 10 11.68 9.70 -2.77
CA ALA A 10 12.77 8.74 -2.95
C ALA A 10 13.76 8.62 -1.78
N TYR A 11 13.91 9.66 -0.95
CA TYR A 11 14.76 9.63 0.25
C TYR A 11 14.02 9.25 1.54
N GLY A 12 12.71 9.00 1.45
CA GLY A 12 11.89 8.48 2.54
C GLY A 12 12.20 7.01 2.81
N HIS A 13 11.72 6.48 3.93
CA HIS A 13 11.98 5.09 4.33
C HIS A 13 11.45 4.09 3.29
N THR A 14 10.15 4.13 2.95
CA THR A 14 9.56 3.28 1.90
C THR A 14 10.11 3.63 0.50
N GLY A 15 10.34 4.92 0.21
CA GLY A 15 10.88 5.37 -1.07
C GLY A 15 12.23 4.75 -1.40
N ARG A 16 13.11 4.58 -0.41
CA ARG A 16 14.42 3.91 -0.61
C ARG A 16 14.28 2.45 -1.01
N PHE A 17 13.34 1.71 -0.40
CA PHE A 17 13.05 0.34 -0.83
C PHE A 17 12.50 0.29 -2.26
N ILE A 18 11.63 1.23 -2.65
CA ILE A 18 11.09 1.32 -4.03
C ILE A 18 12.21 1.60 -5.04
N VAL A 19 13.11 2.54 -4.74
CA VAL A 19 14.27 2.84 -5.60
C VAL A 19 15.17 1.61 -5.77
N ALA A 20 15.49 0.93 -4.65
CA ALA A 20 16.29 -0.29 -4.67
C ALA A 20 15.63 -1.39 -5.53
N GLU A 21 14.32 -1.58 -5.36
CA GLU A 21 13.57 -2.62 -6.06
C GLU A 21 13.43 -2.33 -7.57
N LEU A 22 13.18 -1.07 -7.95
CA LEU A 22 13.18 -0.64 -9.34
C LEU A 22 14.54 -0.93 -10.00
N ALA A 23 15.64 -0.51 -9.35
CA ALA A 23 16.99 -0.73 -9.86
C ALA A 23 17.30 -2.23 -9.98
N ARG A 24 16.94 -3.04 -8.98
CA ARG A 24 17.11 -4.51 -8.99
C ARG A 24 16.39 -5.18 -10.16
N ARG A 25 15.23 -4.66 -10.55
CA ARG A 25 14.43 -5.17 -11.68
C ARG A 25 14.76 -4.51 -13.03
N GLY A 26 15.81 -3.70 -13.09
CA GLY A 26 16.32 -3.10 -14.33
C GLY A 26 15.58 -1.83 -14.79
N TRP A 27 14.76 -1.23 -13.94
CA TRP A 27 14.17 0.10 -14.19
C TRP A 27 15.19 1.20 -13.87
N THR A 28 15.02 2.37 -14.49
CA THR A 28 15.82 3.55 -14.16
C THR A 28 15.03 4.52 -13.27
N PRO A 29 15.30 4.59 -11.96
CA PRO A 29 14.57 5.48 -11.09
C PRO A 29 14.96 6.95 -11.31
N ILE A 30 13.95 7.81 -11.38
CA ILE A 30 14.11 9.26 -11.24
C ILE A 30 13.77 9.60 -9.78
N LEU A 31 14.74 10.11 -9.04
CA LEU A 31 14.59 10.42 -7.62
C LEU A 31 13.99 11.83 -7.49
N SER A 32 12.79 11.92 -6.93
CA SER A 32 12.09 13.19 -6.73
C SER A 32 11.59 13.37 -5.30
N GLY A 33 11.36 14.62 -4.95
CA GLY A 33 10.98 15.10 -3.63
C GLY A 33 11.52 16.52 -3.37
N ARG A 34 11.10 17.10 -2.26
CA ARG A 34 11.39 18.50 -1.90
C ARG A 34 12.84 18.79 -1.48
N ASN A 35 13.60 17.79 -1.03
CA ASN A 35 14.95 17.99 -0.50
C ASN A 35 16.03 17.50 -1.47
N THR A 36 16.65 18.43 -2.19
CA THR A 36 17.69 18.15 -3.18
C THR A 36 18.91 17.44 -2.60
N SER A 37 19.41 17.81 -1.41
CA SER A 37 20.63 17.19 -0.87
C SER A 37 20.40 15.72 -0.51
N ARG A 38 19.26 15.42 0.12
CA ARG A 38 18.87 14.03 0.45
C ARG A 38 18.61 13.17 -0.79
N LEU A 39 18.16 13.76 -1.90
CA LEU A 39 18.05 13.04 -3.17
C LEU A 39 19.43 12.65 -3.72
N HIS A 40 20.42 13.53 -3.62
CA HIS A 40 21.79 13.24 -4.06
C HIS A 40 22.46 12.18 -3.17
N GLU A 41 22.17 12.17 -1.86
CA GLU A 41 22.61 11.09 -0.95
C GLU A 41 22.12 9.72 -1.42
N VAL A 42 20.85 9.60 -1.82
CA VAL A 42 20.31 8.33 -2.34
C VAL A 42 20.88 8.02 -3.72
N ALA A 43 21.01 9.01 -4.61
CA ALA A 43 21.57 8.81 -5.95
C ALA A 43 23.02 8.28 -5.94
N ALA A 44 23.78 8.52 -4.87
CA ALA A 44 25.15 8.01 -4.74
C ALA A 44 25.22 6.48 -4.84
N ASP A 45 24.18 5.77 -4.40
CA ASP A 45 24.09 4.31 -4.45
C ASP A 45 23.56 3.79 -5.80
N TYR A 46 23.04 4.67 -6.66
CA TYR A 46 22.40 4.32 -7.93
C TYR A 46 22.93 5.19 -9.09
N PRO A 47 24.11 4.86 -9.67
CA PRO A 47 24.74 5.68 -10.72
C PRO A 47 23.91 5.93 -11.98
N GLY A 48 22.88 5.11 -12.24
CA GLY A 48 21.95 5.31 -13.35
C GLY A 48 20.74 6.21 -13.01
N ALA A 49 20.53 6.53 -11.73
CA ALA A 49 19.39 7.32 -11.30
C ALA A 49 19.58 8.81 -11.64
N THR A 50 18.47 9.47 -12.00
CA THR A 50 18.47 10.92 -12.23
C THR A 50 17.79 11.63 -11.06
N VAL A 51 18.37 12.73 -10.56
CA VAL A 51 17.76 13.54 -9.50
C VAL A 51 16.93 14.67 -10.12
N ARG A 52 15.64 14.74 -9.78
CA ARG A 52 14.73 15.81 -10.20
C ARG A 52 13.92 16.33 -9.01
N PRO A 53 14.46 17.30 -8.25
CA PRO A 53 13.77 17.86 -7.10
C PRO A 53 12.49 18.58 -7.53
N ALA A 54 11.42 18.39 -6.77
CA ALA A 54 10.16 19.09 -6.97
C ALA A 54 9.43 19.23 -5.64
N ALA A 55 8.84 20.39 -5.40
CA ALA A 55 7.90 20.59 -4.30
C ALA A 55 6.48 20.27 -4.78
N VAL A 56 5.61 19.79 -3.88
CA VAL A 56 4.24 19.40 -4.25
C VAL A 56 3.34 20.58 -4.64
N ASP A 57 3.71 21.78 -4.23
CA ASP A 57 3.03 23.04 -4.52
C ASP A 57 3.60 23.77 -5.74
N ASP A 58 4.53 23.14 -6.47
CA ASP A 58 5.11 23.66 -7.72
C ASP A 58 4.76 22.73 -8.90
N PRO A 59 3.61 22.96 -9.58
CA PRO A 59 3.16 22.13 -10.70
C PRO A 59 4.17 22.04 -11.85
N GLU A 60 4.91 23.11 -12.14
CA GLU A 60 5.90 23.10 -13.22
C GLU A 60 7.12 22.25 -12.85
N ALA A 61 7.55 22.27 -11.58
CA ALA A 61 8.59 21.38 -11.11
C ALA A 61 8.14 19.92 -11.12
N LEU A 62 6.89 19.63 -10.76
CA LEU A 62 6.32 18.29 -10.87
C LEU A 62 6.29 17.81 -12.31
N ASP A 63 5.88 18.65 -13.26
CA ASP A 63 5.89 18.32 -14.69
C ASP A 63 7.30 17.96 -15.19
N ARG A 64 8.31 18.73 -14.80
CA ARG A 64 9.73 18.40 -15.09
C ARG A 64 10.18 17.11 -14.41
N ALA A 65 9.72 16.86 -13.19
CA ALA A 65 10.09 15.67 -12.42
C ALA A 65 9.55 14.38 -13.04
N VAL A 66 8.35 14.42 -13.63
CA VAL A 66 7.71 13.23 -14.23
C VAL A 66 7.98 13.08 -15.73
N ALA A 67 8.51 14.10 -16.40
CA ALA A 67 8.83 14.07 -17.83
C ALA A 67 9.62 12.81 -18.23
N ASP A 68 9.30 12.24 -19.40
CA ASP A 68 9.91 11.03 -19.96
C ASP A 68 9.81 9.77 -19.08
N SER A 69 8.98 9.77 -18.03
CA SER A 69 8.72 8.57 -17.23
C SER A 69 7.57 7.77 -17.83
N VAL A 70 7.51 6.47 -17.54
CA VAL A 70 6.32 5.66 -17.83
C VAL A 70 5.30 5.73 -16.69
N ALA A 71 5.77 6.04 -15.48
CA ALA A 71 4.94 6.15 -14.30
C ALA A 71 5.59 7.02 -13.22
N VAL A 72 4.77 7.49 -12.29
CA VAL A 72 5.19 8.04 -11.00
C VAL A 72 4.69 7.14 -9.86
N ILE A 73 5.58 6.79 -8.94
CA ILE A 73 5.26 6.11 -7.68
C ILE A 73 5.40 7.13 -6.55
N ASN A 74 4.28 7.45 -5.90
CA ASN A 74 4.24 8.35 -4.75
C ASN A 74 4.46 7.57 -3.44
N ALA A 75 5.57 7.85 -2.78
CA ALA A 75 5.95 7.31 -1.48
C ALA A 75 6.16 8.41 -0.42
N ALA A 76 5.58 9.59 -0.64
CA ALA A 76 5.70 10.74 0.26
C ALA A 76 4.36 11.03 0.96
N GLY A 77 4.29 10.71 2.25
CA GLY A 77 3.23 11.20 3.14
C GLY A 77 3.54 12.59 3.73
N PRO A 78 2.53 13.34 4.23
CA PRO A 78 1.10 13.00 4.23
C PRO A 78 0.48 12.96 2.83
N PHE A 79 -0.25 11.91 2.51
CA PHE A 79 -0.78 11.65 1.17
C PHE A 79 -1.92 12.61 0.79
N GLY A 80 -2.59 13.19 1.79
CA GLY A 80 -3.57 14.26 1.56
C GLY A 80 -3.00 15.47 0.81
N ASP A 81 -1.70 15.72 0.93
CA ASP A 81 -1.00 16.83 0.28
C ASP A 81 -0.35 16.42 -1.04
N THR A 82 0.08 15.17 -1.15
CA THR A 82 0.92 14.72 -2.27
C THR A 82 0.15 14.03 -3.39
N VAL A 83 -1.00 13.42 -3.11
CA VAL A 83 -1.73 12.64 -4.12
C VAL A 83 -2.27 13.52 -5.24
N SER A 84 -3.06 14.56 -4.92
CA SER A 84 -3.71 15.41 -5.93
C SER A 84 -2.69 16.03 -6.91
N PRO A 85 -1.62 16.70 -6.44
CA PRO A 85 -0.67 17.34 -7.36
C PRO A 85 0.08 16.33 -8.25
N LEU A 86 0.42 15.15 -7.73
CA LEU A 86 1.13 14.13 -8.49
C LEU A 86 0.23 13.38 -9.48
N VAL A 87 -1.03 13.13 -9.11
CA VAL A 87 -2.03 12.58 -10.04
C VAL A 87 -2.26 13.57 -11.19
N GLU A 88 -2.39 14.85 -10.89
CA GLU A 88 -2.56 15.89 -11.92
C GLU A 88 -1.34 16.00 -12.84
N ALA A 89 -0.12 15.91 -12.30
CA ALA A 89 1.09 15.85 -13.11
C ALA A 89 1.14 14.59 -14.00
N ALA A 90 0.73 13.43 -13.47
CA ALA A 90 0.65 12.19 -14.23
C ALA A 90 -0.38 12.27 -15.37
N LEU A 91 -1.55 12.87 -15.11
CA LEU A 91 -2.58 13.12 -16.12
C LEU A 91 -2.08 14.05 -17.25
N ARG A 92 -1.40 15.15 -16.89
CA ARG A 92 -0.81 16.08 -17.88
C ARG A 92 0.25 15.40 -18.75
N ALA A 93 1.11 14.59 -18.13
CA ALA A 93 2.16 13.85 -18.82
C ALA A 93 1.66 12.58 -19.54
N ARG A 94 0.42 12.17 -19.31
CA ARG A 94 -0.17 10.89 -19.75
C ARG A 94 0.67 9.67 -19.36
N ILE A 95 1.10 9.63 -18.10
CA ILE A 95 1.85 8.52 -17.50
C ILE A 95 1.02 7.86 -16.39
N HIS A 96 1.39 6.65 -15.98
CA HIS A 96 0.68 5.98 -14.89
C HIS A 96 1.02 6.59 -13.52
N TYR A 97 0.08 6.50 -12.58
CA TYR A 97 0.23 6.89 -11.19
C TYR A 97 0.03 5.67 -10.29
N LEU A 98 0.95 5.46 -9.35
CA LEU A 98 0.80 4.52 -8.26
C LEU A 98 1.17 5.21 -6.94
N ASP A 99 0.59 4.79 -5.82
CA ASP A 99 1.03 5.23 -4.50
C ASP A 99 1.02 4.10 -3.47
N VAL A 100 1.67 4.37 -2.33
CA VAL A 100 1.71 3.47 -1.17
C VAL A 100 0.92 4.02 0.02
N SER A 101 -0.12 4.80 -0.25
CA SER A 101 -0.94 5.45 0.79
C SER A 101 -1.66 4.43 1.65
N ALA A 102 -1.52 4.58 2.97
CA ALA A 102 -2.34 3.86 3.96
C ALA A 102 -3.49 4.75 4.52
N GLU A 103 -3.64 5.99 4.02
CA GLU A 103 -4.64 6.94 4.51
C GLU A 103 -6.00 6.67 3.85
N VAL A 104 -6.86 5.92 4.54
CA VAL A 104 -8.16 5.41 4.04
C VAL A 104 -9.00 6.49 3.34
N GLU A 105 -9.17 7.66 3.96
CA GLU A 105 -10.01 8.73 3.38
C GLU A 105 -9.35 9.40 2.18
N VAL A 106 -8.01 9.40 2.11
CA VAL A 106 -7.28 9.88 0.93
C VAL A 106 -7.49 8.90 -0.22
N VAL A 107 -7.38 7.59 0.03
CA VAL A 107 -7.66 6.55 -0.98
C VAL A 107 -9.10 6.67 -1.50
N ALA A 108 -10.09 6.79 -0.61
CA ALA A 108 -11.49 6.99 -0.99
C ALA A 108 -11.70 8.26 -1.82
N LYS A 109 -11.07 9.37 -1.42
CA LYS A 109 -11.12 10.63 -2.17
C LYS A 109 -10.48 10.50 -3.56
N THR A 110 -9.33 9.84 -3.67
CA THR A 110 -8.65 9.60 -4.94
C THR A 110 -9.54 8.82 -5.89
N VAL A 111 -10.16 7.74 -5.40
CA VAL A 111 -11.14 6.95 -6.16
C VAL A 111 -12.27 7.83 -6.68
N ALA A 112 -12.94 8.56 -5.79
CA ALA A 112 -14.10 9.38 -6.12
C ALA A 112 -13.76 10.53 -7.08
N THR A 113 -12.54 11.07 -7.02
CA THR A 113 -12.14 12.24 -7.80
C THR A 113 -11.67 11.86 -9.21
N TYR A 114 -10.84 10.81 -9.32
CA TYR A 114 -10.05 10.57 -10.54
C TYR A 114 -10.48 9.39 -11.39
N GLN A 115 -11.55 8.67 -11.03
CA GLN A 115 -11.98 7.48 -11.75
C GLN A 115 -12.21 7.74 -13.24
N ASP A 116 -12.97 8.78 -13.59
CA ASP A 116 -13.31 9.09 -14.97
C ASP A 116 -12.11 9.68 -15.73
N GLN A 117 -11.34 10.55 -15.06
CA GLN A 117 -10.16 11.19 -15.64
C GLN A 117 -9.07 10.17 -16.02
N ALA A 118 -8.88 9.12 -15.22
CA ALA A 118 -7.94 8.04 -15.54
C ALA A 118 -8.34 7.32 -16.83
N ALA A 119 -9.63 7.03 -16.99
CA ALA A 119 -10.17 6.35 -18.16
C ALA A 119 -10.05 7.22 -19.41
N ASP A 120 -10.44 8.49 -19.33
CA ASP A 120 -10.35 9.45 -20.44
C ASP A 120 -8.90 9.70 -20.89
N ALA A 121 -7.97 9.75 -19.94
CA ALA A 121 -6.55 9.90 -20.24
C ALA A 121 -5.90 8.59 -20.73
N GLY A 122 -6.58 7.45 -20.64
CA GLY A 122 -6.02 6.15 -21.01
C GLY A 122 -4.80 5.76 -20.17
N ILE A 123 -4.72 6.26 -18.93
CA ILE A 123 -3.65 5.93 -17.98
C ILE A 123 -4.20 5.06 -16.85
N ILE A 124 -3.31 4.63 -15.97
CA ILE A 124 -3.67 3.96 -14.72
C ILE A 124 -3.44 4.90 -13.56
N ILE A 125 -4.41 4.96 -12.66
CA ILE A 125 -4.26 5.50 -11.31
C ILE A 125 -4.52 4.36 -10.35
N ALA A 126 -3.50 3.98 -9.58
CA ALA A 126 -3.57 2.87 -8.63
C ALA A 126 -3.17 3.33 -7.22
N PRO A 127 -4.14 3.74 -6.39
CA PRO A 127 -3.86 4.11 -5.00
C PRO A 127 -3.66 2.88 -4.12
N ALA A 128 -2.93 3.04 -3.02
CA ALA A 128 -2.73 2.06 -1.96
C ALA A 128 -2.15 0.71 -2.41
N VAL A 129 -1.21 0.72 -3.35
CA VAL A 129 -0.55 -0.50 -3.85
C VAL A 129 0.63 -0.87 -2.94
N ALA A 130 0.33 -1.20 -1.68
CA ALA A 130 1.32 -1.39 -0.62
C ALA A 130 0.88 -2.47 0.39
N PHE A 131 1.52 -2.54 1.56
CA PHE A 131 1.12 -3.46 2.62
C PHE A 131 -0.36 -3.31 3.03
N TYR A 132 -0.76 -2.10 3.44
CA TYR A 132 -2.18 -1.78 3.63
C TYR A 132 -2.81 -1.38 2.30
N GLY A 133 -3.97 -1.92 1.98
CA GLY A 133 -4.71 -1.66 0.75
C GLY A 133 -4.29 -2.53 -0.44
N GLY A 134 -3.02 -2.95 -0.53
CA GLY A 134 -2.52 -3.72 -1.67
C GLY A 134 -2.36 -5.21 -1.37
N LEU A 135 -1.63 -5.56 -0.31
CA LEU A 135 -1.34 -6.95 0.03
C LEU A 135 -2.60 -7.70 0.49
N GLY A 136 -3.41 -7.07 1.35
CA GLY A 136 -4.69 -7.62 1.77
C GLY A 136 -5.68 -7.76 0.61
N ASP A 137 -5.68 -6.79 -0.30
CA ASP A 137 -6.50 -6.80 -1.51
C ASP A 137 -6.13 -7.95 -2.48
N LEU A 138 -4.84 -8.09 -2.79
CA LEU A 138 -4.33 -9.22 -3.57
C LEU A 138 -4.69 -10.56 -2.91
N LEU A 139 -4.52 -10.68 -1.59
CA LEU A 139 -4.79 -11.92 -0.85
C LEU A 139 -6.27 -12.28 -0.84
N ALA A 140 -7.15 -11.30 -0.60
CA ALA A 140 -8.59 -11.50 -0.62
C ALA A 140 -9.09 -11.85 -2.01
N THR A 141 -8.59 -11.19 -3.04
CA THR A 141 -8.98 -11.48 -4.42
C THR A 141 -8.52 -12.86 -4.86
N ALA A 142 -7.30 -13.27 -4.49
CA ALA A 142 -6.80 -14.61 -4.74
C ALA A 142 -7.64 -15.68 -4.00
N ALA A 143 -8.01 -15.42 -2.74
CA ALA A 143 -8.85 -16.33 -1.95
C ALA A 143 -10.29 -16.41 -2.48
N LEU A 144 -10.82 -15.33 -3.06
CA LEU A 144 -12.15 -15.33 -3.65
C LEU A 144 -12.20 -16.27 -4.86
N ALA A 145 -11.14 -16.29 -5.67
CA ALA A 145 -10.98 -17.10 -6.88
C ALA A 145 -12.24 -17.09 -7.77
N ASP A 146 -12.95 -18.21 -7.91
CA ASP A 146 -14.14 -18.36 -8.75
C ASP A 146 -15.48 -17.99 -8.07
N LEU A 147 -15.47 -17.60 -6.79
CA LEU A 147 -16.70 -17.15 -6.12
C LEU A 147 -17.16 -15.81 -6.70
N ALA A 148 -18.44 -15.74 -7.09
CA ALA A 148 -19.02 -14.52 -7.65
C ALA A 148 -19.18 -13.38 -6.62
N MET A 149 -19.27 -13.72 -5.33
CA MET A 149 -19.37 -12.80 -4.21
C MET A 149 -18.97 -13.47 -2.89
N ALA A 150 -18.65 -12.62 -1.90
CA ALA A 150 -18.53 -13.00 -0.50
C ALA A 150 -19.74 -12.47 0.29
N ASP A 151 -20.22 -13.25 1.27
CA ASP A 151 -21.13 -12.73 2.29
C ASP A 151 -20.33 -11.90 3.31
N GLU A 152 -19.21 -12.44 3.76
CA GLU A 152 -18.31 -11.81 4.71
C GLU A 152 -16.85 -12.02 4.29
N ILE A 153 -16.04 -10.97 4.46
CA ILE A 153 -14.58 -11.05 4.37
C ILE A 153 -14.01 -10.61 5.70
N HIS A 154 -13.22 -11.47 6.33
CA HIS A 154 -12.41 -11.12 7.50
C HIS A 154 -10.96 -10.99 7.07
N LEU A 155 -10.36 -9.83 7.34
CA LEU A 155 -8.96 -9.53 7.06
C LEU A 155 -8.25 -9.23 8.39
N ALA A 156 -7.45 -10.18 8.86
CA ALA A 156 -6.78 -10.09 10.14
C ALA A 156 -5.27 -9.87 9.96
N PHE A 157 -4.76 -8.81 10.56
CA PHE A 157 -3.35 -8.44 10.56
C PHE A 157 -2.71 -8.81 11.91
N ALA A 158 -1.66 -9.61 11.86
CA ALA A 158 -0.78 -9.89 12.99
C ALA A 158 0.59 -9.26 12.74
N LEU A 159 0.95 -8.30 13.61
CA LEU A 159 2.31 -7.76 13.70
C LEU A 159 2.86 -8.05 15.09
N ASP A 160 4.15 -8.40 15.17
CA ASP A 160 4.86 -8.54 16.45
C ASP A 160 5.22 -7.17 17.04
N SER A 161 5.51 -6.20 16.17
CA SER A 161 5.83 -4.82 16.50
C SER A 161 5.56 -3.90 15.29
N TRP A 162 5.27 -2.62 15.57
CA TRP A 162 5.14 -1.58 14.57
C TRP A 162 5.84 -0.29 14.99
N ILE A 163 7.18 -0.28 14.89
CA ILE A 163 7.98 0.94 15.05
C ILE A 163 7.66 1.88 13.86
N PRO A 164 7.03 3.05 14.09
CA PRO A 164 6.59 3.89 13.00
C PRO A 164 7.71 4.79 12.47
N THR A 165 7.77 4.95 11.15
CA THR A 165 8.63 5.98 10.53
C THR A 165 8.05 7.37 10.79
N GLU A 166 8.86 8.42 10.63
CA GLU A 166 8.34 9.80 10.73
C GLU A 166 7.21 10.07 9.74
N GLY A 167 7.29 9.48 8.53
CA GLY A 167 6.21 9.57 7.54
C GLY A 167 4.91 8.94 8.04
N THR A 168 5.00 7.76 8.68
CA THR A 168 3.85 7.08 9.31
C THR A 168 3.26 7.92 10.43
N ARG A 169 4.11 8.52 11.29
CA ARG A 169 3.64 9.40 12.37
C ARG A 169 2.94 10.64 11.81
N ALA A 170 3.49 11.26 10.77
CA ALA A 170 2.88 12.42 10.11
C ALA A 170 1.52 12.09 9.48
N ALA A 171 1.43 10.99 8.72
CA ALA A 171 0.17 10.52 8.12
C ALA A 171 -0.87 10.13 9.20
N GLY A 172 -0.43 9.53 10.30
CA GLY A 172 -1.27 9.21 11.44
C GLY A 172 -1.83 10.47 12.13
N ARG A 173 -1.00 11.50 12.33
CA ARG A 173 -1.44 12.82 12.86
C ARG A 173 -2.46 13.47 11.91
N ALA A 174 -2.18 13.48 10.60
CA ALA A 174 -3.10 14.04 9.61
C ALA A 174 -4.45 13.31 9.60
N SER A 175 -4.44 11.98 9.65
CA SER A 175 -5.66 11.15 9.72
C SER A 175 -6.45 11.41 11.00
N ARG A 176 -5.81 11.42 12.17
CA ARG A 176 -6.47 11.73 13.45
C ARG A 176 -7.05 13.14 13.47
N GLY A 177 -6.35 14.11 12.87
CA GLY A 177 -6.83 15.47 12.70
C GLY A 177 -8.09 15.53 11.83
N ARG A 178 -8.11 14.87 10.67
CA ARG A 178 -9.30 14.78 9.80
C ARG A 178 -10.50 14.17 10.50
N ARG A 179 -10.27 13.23 11.42
CA ARG A 179 -11.31 12.51 12.17
C ARG A 179 -11.73 13.19 13.46
N ASN A 180 -11.09 14.28 13.89
CA ASN A 180 -11.32 14.92 15.20
C ASN A 180 -11.31 13.92 16.38
N GLY A 181 -10.39 12.95 16.34
CA GLY A 181 -10.26 11.91 17.38
C GLY A 181 -11.25 10.74 17.27
N LYS A 182 -12.20 10.79 16.33
CA LYS A 182 -13.14 9.68 16.06
C LYS A 182 -12.46 8.51 15.37
N ARG A 183 -12.96 7.29 15.58
CA ARG A 183 -12.53 6.13 14.80
C ARG A 183 -13.26 6.09 13.46
N LEU A 184 -12.58 5.57 12.44
CA LEU A 184 -13.16 5.30 11.14
C LEU A 184 -13.56 3.83 11.08
N VAL A 185 -14.77 3.54 10.62
CA VAL A 185 -15.27 2.19 10.37
C VAL A 185 -15.75 2.07 8.93
N TYR A 186 -15.74 0.86 8.39
CA TYR A 186 -16.44 0.52 7.15
C TYR A 186 -17.66 -0.32 7.50
N THR A 187 -18.86 0.20 7.25
CA THR A 187 -20.13 -0.43 7.61
C THR A 187 -21.18 -0.10 6.57
N ASP A 188 -22.05 -1.06 6.25
CA ASP A 188 -23.12 -0.89 5.26
C ASP A 188 -22.62 -0.39 3.88
N GLY A 189 -21.41 -0.78 3.49
CA GLY A 189 -20.80 -0.38 2.22
C GLY A 189 -20.17 1.02 2.21
N GLU A 190 -20.16 1.73 3.34
CA GLU A 190 -19.65 3.09 3.43
C GLU A 190 -18.69 3.30 4.60
N LEU A 191 -17.86 4.33 4.49
CA LEU A 191 -17.00 4.78 5.59
C LEU A 191 -17.79 5.68 6.54
N ALA A 192 -17.76 5.37 7.83
CA ALA A 192 -18.43 6.16 8.87
C ALA A 192 -17.47 6.49 10.03
N LEU A 193 -17.68 7.66 10.65
CA LEU A 193 -16.98 8.04 11.87
C LEU A 193 -17.77 7.60 13.10
N ARG A 194 -17.10 7.08 14.11
CA ARG A 194 -17.71 6.68 15.38
C ARG A 194 -16.93 7.19 16.59
N ASP A 195 -17.67 7.38 17.68
CA ASP A 195 -17.17 7.86 18.98
C ASP A 195 -17.10 6.73 20.03
N ASP A 196 -17.56 5.53 19.71
CA ASP A 196 -17.49 4.36 20.60
C ASP A 196 -16.10 3.70 20.55
N GLU A 197 -15.82 2.89 21.57
CA GLU A 197 -14.60 2.08 21.60
C GLU A 197 -14.61 1.02 20.50
N ALA A 198 -13.43 0.73 19.95
CA ALA A 198 -13.29 -0.35 19.00
C ALA A 198 -13.48 -1.71 19.71
N PRO A 199 -14.17 -2.67 19.10
CA PRO A 199 -14.38 -3.98 19.71
C PRO A 199 -13.04 -4.70 19.92
N ILE A 200 -12.91 -5.41 21.04
CA ILE A 200 -11.74 -6.24 21.35
C ILE A 200 -12.20 -7.71 21.35
N THR A 201 -11.48 -8.56 20.64
CA THR A 201 -11.74 -10.01 20.58
C THR A 201 -10.45 -10.80 20.47
N ASP A 202 -10.53 -12.12 20.47
CA ASP A 202 -9.40 -13.01 20.21
C ASP A 202 -9.45 -13.53 18.76
N TRP A 203 -8.29 -13.60 18.12
CA TRP A 203 -8.10 -14.26 16.83
C TRP A 203 -6.98 -15.29 16.96
N THR A 204 -7.17 -16.48 16.37
CA THR A 204 -6.13 -17.53 16.35
C THR A 204 -5.48 -17.55 14.97
N PHE A 205 -4.36 -16.86 14.86
CA PHE A 205 -3.56 -16.87 13.64
C PHE A 205 -2.79 -18.19 13.49
N PRO A 206 -2.40 -18.56 12.26
CA PRO A 206 -1.38 -19.56 12.04
C PRO A 206 -0.06 -19.22 12.77
N ALA A 207 0.81 -20.23 12.92
CA ALA A 207 2.16 -20.01 13.43
C ALA A 207 2.90 -18.92 12.62
N PRO A 208 3.74 -18.08 13.26
CA PRO A 208 4.18 -18.18 14.66
C PRO A 208 3.27 -17.46 15.68
N PHE A 209 2.28 -16.69 15.23
CA PHE A 209 1.51 -15.79 16.11
C PHE A 209 0.56 -16.53 17.05
N GLY A 210 -0.14 -17.56 16.58
CA GLY A 210 -1.10 -18.29 17.39
C GLY A 210 -2.26 -17.41 17.89
N LYS A 211 -2.77 -17.71 19.08
CA LYS A 211 -3.88 -16.93 19.67
C LYS A 211 -3.41 -15.56 20.13
N GLN A 212 -4.04 -14.51 19.61
CA GLN A 212 -3.74 -13.12 19.91
C GLN A 212 -5.02 -12.34 20.23
N THR A 213 -4.91 -11.34 21.10
CA THR A 213 -5.97 -10.35 21.27
C THR A 213 -5.86 -9.32 20.14
N VAL A 214 -6.99 -9.04 19.50
CA VAL A 214 -7.09 -8.12 18.35
C VAL A 214 -8.14 -7.04 18.59
N VAL A 215 -7.87 -5.87 18.03
CA VAL A 215 -8.86 -4.80 17.88
C VAL A 215 -9.59 -5.03 16.57
N GLY A 216 -10.91 -5.19 16.63
CA GLY A 216 -11.78 -5.22 15.46
C GLY A 216 -12.12 -3.82 14.96
N ASP A 217 -12.65 -3.74 13.74
CA ASP A 217 -12.89 -2.49 13.01
C ASP A 217 -11.63 -1.60 12.91
N PHE A 218 -10.45 -2.22 12.85
CA PHE A 218 -9.21 -1.49 12.57
C PHE A 218 -9.19 -1.15 11.06
N THR A 219 -9.93 -0.13 10.66
CA THR A 219 -10.14 0.19 9.24
C THR A 219 -8.84 0.60 8.57
N THR A 220 -8.43 -0.19 7.57
CA THR A 220 -7.26 0.04 6.72
C THR A 220 -7.69 0.45 5.31
N ALA A 221 -6.74 0.77 4.44
CA ALA A 221 -7.03 1.11 3.05
C ALA A 221 -7.73 -0.03 2.29
N ASP A 222 -7.59 -1.27 2.76
CA ASP A 222 -8.25 -2.48 2.24
C ASP A 222 -9.78 -2.35 2.26
N SER A 223 -10.33 -1.59 3.22
CA SER A 223 -11.76 -1.28 3.30
C SER A 223 -12.27 -0.41 2.14
N VAL A 224 -11.36 0.22 1.39
CA VAL A 224 -11.68 0.96 0.18
C VAL A 224 -11.29 0.17 -1.06
N THR A 225 -10.17 -0.57 -1.04
CA THR A 225 -9.67 -1.24 -2.25
C THR A 225 -10.42 -2.53 -2.58
N ILE A 226 -10.68 -3.40 -1.61
CA ILE A 226 -11.36 -4.69 -1.84
C ILE A 226 -12.78 -4.50 -2.42
N PRO A 227 -13.67 -3.69 -1.80
CA PRO A 227 -15.06 -3.58 -2.26
C PRO A 227 -15.23 -2.92 -3.63
N ARG A 228 -14.14 -2.37 -4.22
CA ARG A 228 -14.16 -1.79 -5.58
C ARG A 228 -14.37 -2.83 -6.66
N HIS A 229 -13.96 -4.07 -6.42
CA HIS A 229 -14.02 -5.13 -7.41
C HIS A 229 -14.44 -6.48 -6.85
N VAL A 230 -14.35 -6.68 -5.53
CA VAL A 230 -14.96 -7.81 -4.85
C VAL A 230 -16.34 -7.42 -4.35
N LYS A 231 -17.37 -8.14 -4.81
CA LYS A 231 -18.73 -8.00 -4.27
C LYS A 231 -18.79 -8.65 -2.90
N THR A 232 -19.00 -7.84 -1.86
CA THR A 232 -19.16 -8.32 -0.48
C THR A 232 -20.26 -7.56 0.26
N ALA A 233 -20.98 -8.24 1.16
CA ALA A 233 -21.94 -7.58 2.05
C ALA A 233 -21.26 -7.01 3.30
N ALA A 234 -20.17 -7.63 3.77
CA ALA A 234 -19.41 -7.18 4.92
C ALA A 234 -17.91 -7.39 4.75
N LEU A 235 -17.12 -6.44 5.26
CA LEU A 235 -15.67 -6.51 5.33
C LEU A 235 -15.23 -6.09 6.73
N HIS A 236 -14.64 -7.03 7.47
CA HIS A 236 -14.18 -6.84 8.85
C HIS A 236 -12.66 -6.89 8.89
N THR A 237 -12.06 -5.89 9.53
CA THR A 237 -10.60 -5.82 9.68
C THR A 237 -10.18 -5.92 11.14
N TYR A 238 -9.09 -6.63 11.40
CA TYR A 238 -8.57 -6.89 12.74
C TYR A 238 -7.08 -6.61 12.82
N MET A 239 -6.60 -6.09 13.96
CA MET A 239 -5.18 -5.81 14.18
C MET A 239 -4.76 -6.29 15.58
N THR A 240 -3.62 -6.96 15.70
CA THR A 240 -3.03 -7.30 17.01
C THR A 240 -2.77 -6.05 17.85
N THR A 241 -2.85 -6.16 19.18
CA THR A 241 -2.74 -4.99 20.07
C THR A 241 -1.31 -4.47 20.25
N ALA A 242 -0.30 -5.35 20.20
CA ALA A 242 1.11 -4.98 20.33
C ALA A 242 1.56 -3.81 19.42
N PRO A 243 1.35 -3.85 18.09
CA PRO A 243 1.73 -2.75 17.21
C PRO A 243 0.98 -1.44 17.49
N LEU A 244 -0.23 -1.49 18.07
CA LEU A 244 -0.98 -0.29 18.43
C LEU A 244 -0.34 0.43 19.63
N ALA A 245 0.27 -0.32 20.55
CA ALA A 245 1.04 0.24 21.65
C ALA A 245 2.30 0.95 21.14
N ASP A 246 3.03 0.36 20.20
CA ASP A 246 4.20 0.98 19.56
C ASP A 246 3.83 2.29 18.86
N LEU A 247 2.71 2.31 18.13
CA LEU A 247 2.18 3.51 17.48
C LEU A 247 1.78 4.62 18.46
N ALA A 248 1.34 4.25 19.66
CA ALA A 248 0.98 5.20 20.71
C ALA A 248 2.21 5.70 21.48
N SER A 249 3.35 5.01 21.40
CA SER A 249 4.57 5.40 22.09
C SER A 249 5.16 6.71 21.55
N THR A 250 5.62 7.55 22.48
CA THR A 250 6.39 8.77 22.21
C THR A 250 7.89 8.51 22.04
N ASP A 251 8.33 7.26 22.19
CA ASP A 251 9.73 6.91 22.06
C ASP A 251 10.20 7.13 20.62
N ASP A 252 11.33 7.83 20.47
CA ASP A 252 11.97 8.08 19.19
C ASP A 252 12.88 6.90 18.81
N LEU A 253 12.27 5.73 18.64
CA LEU A 253 12.94 4.53 18.18
C LEU A 253 12.89 4.48 16.66
N ALA A 254 14.05 4.26 16.04
CA ALA A 254 14.17 3.92 14.64
C ALA A 254 14.44 2.41 14.50
N ALA A 255 13.60 1.73 13.72
CA ALA A 255 13.82 0.33 13.39
C ALA A 255 15.20 0.17 12.73
N GLN A 256 15.97 -0.82 13.19
CA GLN A 256 17.29 -1.12 12.65
C GLN A 256 17.21 -2.18 11.55
N PRO A 257 18.02 -2.06 10.48
CA PRO A 257 18.19 -3.13 9.51
C PRO A 257 18.60 -4.45 10.18
N ALA A 258 17.94 -5.52 9.78
CA ALA A 258 18.16 -6.89 10.23
C ALA A 258 18.71 -7.79 9.11
N ASP A 259 18.83 -7.28 7.88
CA ASP A 259 19.44 -7.98 6.75
C ASP A 259 20.07 -7.03 5.73
N GLU A 260 20.72 -7.62 4.71
CA GLU A 260 21.42 -6.91 3.64
C GLU A 260 20.49 -6.07 2.74
N LEU A 261 19.19 -6.34 2.75
CA LEU A 261 18.19 -5.56 2.02
C LEU A 261 17.72 -4.34 2.82
N GLY A 262 18.20 -4.16 4.05
CA GLY A 262 17.86 -3.02 4.89
C GLY A 262 16.56 -3.18 5.68
N ARG A 263 15.94 -4.37 5.66
CA ARG A 263 14.62 -4.62 6.27
C ARG A 263 14.72 -4.73 7.77
N SER A 264 13.73 -4.27 8.51
CA SER A 264 13.65 -4.51 9.96
C SER A 264 13.34 -5.98 10.27
N ALA A 265 13.55 -6.38 11.53
CA ALA A 265 13.22 -7.71 12.02
C ALA A 265 11.71 -7.91 12.31
N GLN A 266 10.90 -6.85 12.25
CA GLN A 266 9.48 -6.89 12.59
C GLN A 266 8.74 -7.81 11.63
N GLN A 267 8.02 -8.80 12.17
CA GLN A 267 7.31 -9.79 11.40
C GLN A 267 5.84 -9.43 11.22
N PHE A 268 5.28 -9.83 10.08
CA PHE A 268 3.85 -9.73 9.83
C PHE A 268 3.26 -11.05 9.33
N LEU A 269 1.97 -11.23 9.59
CA LEU A 269 1.12 -12.20 8.95
C LEU A 269 -0.23 -11.54 8.65
N ILE A 270 -0.78 -11.78 7.46
CA ILE A 270 -2.15 -11.42 7.10
C ILE A 270 -2.90 -12.73 6.84
N GLU A 271 -4.04 -12.89 7.48
CA GLU A 271 -4.99 -13.97 7.20
C GLU A 271 -6.28 -13.36 6.64
N VAL A 272 -6.74 -13.90 5.51
CA VAL A 272 -8.06 -13.64 4.95
C VAL A 272 -8.93 -14.88 5.14
N VAL A 273 -10.15 -14.67 5.65
CA VAL A 273 -11.22 -15.68 5.67
C VAL A 273 -12.41 -15.13 4.90
N ILE A 274 -12.80 -15.82 3.84
CA ILE A 274 -13.97 -15.49 3.02
C ILE A 274 -15.07 -16.50 3.30
N ARG A 275 -16.28 -16.02 3.58
CA ARG A 275 -17.48 -16.85 3.67
C ARG A 275 -18.44 -16.52 2.54
N SER A 276 -18.96 -17.55 1.88
CA SER A 276 -19.96 -17.45 0.82
C SER A 276 -20.88 -18.67 0.87
N GLY A 277 -22.10 -18.51 1.38
CA GLY A 277 -23.02 -19.58 1.69
C GLY A 277 -22.43 -20.58 2.69
N PHE A 278 -22.23 -21.83 2.25
CA PHE A 278 -21.61 -22.90 3.04
C PHE A 278 -20.11 -23.05 2.82
N THR A 279 -19.53 -22.21 1.95
CA THR A 279 -18.10 -22.26 1.61
C THR A 279 -17.32 -21.27 2.49
N GLU A 280 -16.25 -21.76 3.11
CA GLU A 280 -15.24 -20.92 3.75
C GLU A 280 -13.90 -21.12 3.01
N ARG A 281 -13.29 -20.03 2.56
CA ARG A 281 -11.94 -20.02 1.96
C ARG A 281 -10.98 -19.25 2.84
N ARG A 282 -9.73 -19.69 2.86
CA ARG A 282 -8.67 -19.06 3.66
C ARG A 282 -7.43 -18.83 2.84
N ALA A 283 -6.82 -17.68 3.05
CA ALA A 283 -5.49 -17.40 2.52
C ALA A 283 -4.63 -16.69 3.56
N VAL A 284 -3.35 -17.00 3.55
CA VAL A 284 -2.37 -16.53 4.53
C VAL A 284 -1.13 -16.06 3.78
N VAL A 285 -0.63 -14.89 4.15
CA VAL A 285 0.67 -14.39 3.71
C VAL A 285 1.47 -13.92 4.91
N ALA A 286 2.76 -14.22 4.95
CA ALA A 286 3.65 -13.75 6.01
C ALA A 286 5.00 -13.30 5.45
N GLY A 287 5.64 -12.40 6.19
CA GLY A 287 6.95 -11.86 5.87
C GLY A 287 7.46 -10.96 6.98
N ARG A 288 8.37 -10.06 6.60
CA ARG A 288 8.95 -9.07 7.51
C ARG A 288 8.87 -7.67 6.91
N ASP A 289 8.86 -6.70 7.80
CA ASP A 289 8.91 -5.27 7.52
C ASP A 289 7.82 -4.82 6.53
N ILE A 290 6.74 -4.28 7.09
CA ILE A 290 5.59 -3.79 6.32
C ILE A 290 5.95 -2.66 5.34
N TYR A 291 7.03 -1.91 5.60
CA TYR A 291 7.48 -0.86 4.69
C TYR A 291 8.28 -1.44 3.53
N ALA A 292 9.16 -2.41 3.83
CA ALA A 292 9.97 -3.04 2.80
C ALA A 292 9.14 -3.87 1.82
N VAL A 293 8.14 -4.63 2.30
CA VAL A 293 7.28 -5.44 1.43
C VAL A 293 6.40 -4.59 0.50
N SER A 294 6.18 -3.31 0.82
CA SER A 294 5.41 -2.40 -0.04
C SER A 294 6.13 -2.12 -1.37
N ALA A 295 7.46 -2.12 -1.41
CA ALA A 295 8.24 -1.87 -2.62
C ALA A 295 8.04 -2.92 -3.73
N PRO A 296 8.23 -4.23 -3.50
CA PRO A 296 8.05 -5.24 -4.54
C PRO A 296 6.57 -5.38 -4.97
N ILE A 297 5.59 -5.05 -4.11
CA ILE A 297 4.17 -5.01 -4.48
C ILE A 297 3.92 -3.94 -5.54
N VAL A 298 4.30 -2.68 -5.26
CA VAL A 298 4.06 -1.57 -6.21
C VAL A 298 4.87 -1.73 -7.50
N VAL A 299 6.08 -2.30 -7.43
CA VAL A 299 6.90 -2.53 -8.63
C VAL A 299 6.39 -3.72 -9.46
N GLU A 300 5.85 -4.78 -8.85
CA GLU A 300 5.18 -5.86 -9.58
C GLU A 300 3.92 -5.35 -10.29
N ALA A 301 3.10 -4.57 -9.59
CA ALA A 301 1.94 -3.92 -10.20
C ALA A 301 2.33 -3.03 -11.38
N LEU A 302 3.39 -2.23 -11.24
CA LEU A 302 3.94 -1.42 -12.33
C LEU A 302 4.37 -2.28 -13.54
N ALA A 303 5.04 -3.40 -13.30
CA ALA A 303 5.48 -4.31 -14.36
C ALA A 303 4.28 -4.89 -15.13
N HIS A 304 3.20 -5.24 -14.45
CA HIS A 304 1.95 -5.64 -15.10
C HIS A 304 1.30 -4.50 -15.88
N ILE A 305 1.17 -3.31 -15.29
CA ILE A 305 0.56 -2.14 -15.94
C ILE A 305 1.26 -1.81 -17.26
N THR A 306 2.61 -1.83 -17.25
CA THR A 306 3.43 -1.45 -18.41
C THR A 306 3.55 -2.52 -19.48
N SER A 307 3.29 -3.79 -19.14
CA SER A 307 3.32 -4.92 -20.10
C SER A 307 1.94 -5.33 -20.63
N GLY A 308 0.87 -4.95 -19.93
CA GLY A 308 -0.51 -5.27 -20.31
C GLY A 308 -1.27 -4.11 -20.94
N THR A 309 -2.59 -4.29 -21.07
CA THR A 309 -3.52 -3.25 -21.53
C THR A 309 -4.47 -2.92 -20.39
N TYR A 310 -4.12 -1.88 -19.65
CA TYR A 310 -4.87 -1.39 -18.51
C TYR A 310 -5.22 0.09 -18.72
N SER A 311 -6.42 0.50 -18.33
CA SER A 311 -6.79 1.92 -18.25
C SER A 311 -7.82 2.14 -17.13
N GLY A 312 -7.87 3.36 -16.60
CA GLY A 312 -8.78 3.72 -15.51
C GLY A 312 -8.16 3.60 -14.11
N LEU A 313 -9.01 3.63 -13.10
CA LEU A 313 -8.61 3.55 -11.71
C LEU A 313 -8.74 2.11 -11.21
N LEU A 314 -7.60 1.48 -10.89
CA LEU A 314 -7.50 0.07 -10.49
C LEU A 314 -6.91 -0.06 -9.09
N THR A 315 -7.28 -1.12 -8.38
CA THR A 315 -6.62 -1.52 -7.13
C THR A 315 -5.67 -2.70 -7.37
N ALA A 316 -4.85 -3.06 -6.38
CA ALA A 316 -3.85 -4.11 -6.52
C ALA A 316 -4.47 -5.45 -6.96
N GLY A 317 -5.64 -5.82 -6.41
CA GLY A 317 -6.37 -7.04 -6.79
C GLY A 317 -6.84 -7.10 -8.25
N GLN A 318 -6.81 -5.97 -8.98
CA GLN A 318 -7.21 -5.89 -10.39
C GLN A 318 -6.03 -5.82 -11.36
N ILE A 319 -4.80 -5.77 -10.86
CA ILE A 319 -3.58 -5.59 -11.67
C ILE A 319 -2.82 -6.91 -11.70
N GLY A 320 -2.79 -7.56 -12.87
CA GLY A 320 -2.27 -8.92 -13.00
C GLY A 320 -3.18 -9.98 -12.37
N ALA A 321 -2.74 -11.23 -12.39
CA ALA A 321 -3.44 -12.30 -11.67
C ALA A 321 -2.99 -12.30 -10.20
N PRO A 322 -3.88 -12.09 -9.21
CA PRO A 322 -3.47 -11.86 -7.82
C PRO A 322 -2.61 -12.96 -7.21
N GLY A 323 -2.93 -14.24 -7.49
CA GLY A 323 -2.11 -15.37 -7.05
C GLY A 323 -0.73 -15.42 -7.69
N GLU A 324 -0.57 -14.96 -8.94
CA GLU A 324 0.74 -14.87 -9.61
C GLU A 324 1.56 -13.70 -9.04
N VAL A 325 0.95 -12.53 -8.85
CA VAL A 325 1.57 -11.36 -8.22
C VAL A 325 2.11 -11.73 -6.84
N LEU A 326 1.30 -12.38 -5.99
CA LEU A 326 1.73 -12.83 -4.66
C LEU A 326 2.88 -13.84 -4.73
N ARG A 327 2.83 -14.80 -5.66
CA ARG A 327 3.90 -15.80 -5.85
C ARG A 327 5.20 -15.16 -6.35
N ALA A 328 5.15 -14.09 -7.14
CA ALA A 328 6.34 -13.38 -7.62
C ALA A 328 7.14 -12.70 -6.47
N LEU A 329 6.52 -12.49 -5.32
CA LEU A 329 7.17 -11.94 -4.13
C LEU A 329 7.94 -13.01 -3.32
N LEU A 330 7.68 -14.30 -3.56
CA LEU A 330 8.40 -15.41 -2.92
C LEU A 330 9.73 -15.73 -3.64
N PRO A 331 10.73 -16.28 -2.93
CA PRO A 331 10.87 -16.33 -1.47
C PRO A 331 11.58 -15.09 -0.90
N VAL A 332 11.80 -14.06 -1.72
CA VAL A 332 12.69 -12.94 -1.35
C VAL A 332 11.99 -11.98 -0.39
N HIS A 333 10.74 -11.62 -0.68
CA HIS A 333 10.00 -10.58 0.04
C HIS A 333 8.91 -11.13 0.95
N LEU A 334 8.45 -12.35 0.69
CA LEU A 334 7.53 -13.10 1.52
C LEU A 334 8.19 -14.38 2.01
N ASP A 335 7.84 -14.80 3.21
CA ASP A 335 8.32 -16.04 3.83
C ASP A 335 7.29 -17.17 3.69
N ARG A 336 6.00 -16.82 3.51
CA ARG A 336 4.88 -17.76 3.42
C ARG A 336 3.77 -17.22 2.54
N LEU A 337 3.20 -18.08 1.70
CA LEU A 337 1.94 -17.86 1.01
C LEU A 337 1.15 -19.17 0.97
N GLU A 338 -0.07 -19.15 1.47
CA GLU A 338 -1.02 -20.25 1.40
C GLU A 338 -2.33 -19.69 0.87
N ILE A 339 -2.86 -20.26 -0.21
CA ILE A 339 -4.15 -19.87 -0.76
C ILE A 339 -4.93 -21.18 -0.86
N ASN A 340 -5.95 -21.34 -0.03
CA ASN A 340 -6.84 -22.49 -0.06
C ASN A 340 -8.12 -22.11 -0.81
N GLU A 341 -8.24 -22.61 -2.04
CA GLU A 341 -9.37 -22.39 -2.93
C GLU A 341 -10.55 -23.36 -2.65
N GLY A 342 -10.44 -24.21 -1.62
CA GLY A 342 -11.46 -25.19 -1.24
C GLY A 342 -11.09 -26.62 -1.64
#